data_AF-A0A958C4V2-F1
#
_entry.id   AF-A0A958C4V2-F1
#
_cell.length_a   1.000
_cell.length_b   1.000
_cell.length_c   1.000
_cell.angle_alpha   90.00
_cell.angle_beta   90.00
_cell.angle_gamma   90.00
#
_symmetry.space_group_name_H-M   'P 1'
#
loop_
_entity.id
_entity.type
_entity.pdbx_description
1 polymer ?
#
loop_
_entity_poly.entity_id
_entity_poly.type
_entity_poly.pdbx_seq_one_letter_code
_entity_poly.pdbx_strand_id
1 'polypeptide(L)'
;MVSTNGLDNSIEELAEDVLQMELTEEAFEELAASEGAMIVELAYWSASLADELEETTPTPEERQVIDLDMYLDDNTLLELYGVSLFRAESADPITGLEALEAALVDLAGSGGALYEVAETDEGDLALVFAVEEELRLILVVGAWSVSDWDELPEE
;
A
#
# COMPACT_ATOMS: atom_id res chain seq x y z
N MET A 1 1.88 29.70 -39.18
CA MET A 1 2.37 28.64 -38.28
C MET A 1 2.08 29.12 -36.87
N VAL A 2 0.98 28.64 -36.29
CA VAL A 2 0.66 28.91 -34.89
C VAL A 2 1.13 27.66 -34.15
N SER A 3 2.09 27.85 -33.24
CA SER A 3 2.57 26.82 -32.33
C SER A 3 1.42 26.38 -31.43
N THR A 4 1.11 25.09 -31.44
CA THR A 4 0.23 24.40 -30.50
C THR A 4 1.11 23.63 -29.52
N ASN A 5 1.75 24.32 -28.58
CA ASN A 5 2.50 23.71 -27.48
C ASN A 5 2.00 24.31 -26.16
N GLY A 6 0.83 23.88 -25.71
CA GLY A 6 0.26 24.34 -24.44
C GLY A 6 -0.90 23.50 -23.92
N LEU A 7 -1.09 22.29 -24.45
CA LEU A 7 -2.14 21.37 -24.03
C LEU A 7 -1.60 19.97 -23.69
N ASP A 8 -0.28 19.78 -23.74
CA ASP A 8 0.36 18.48 -23.46
C ASP A 8 0.77 18.37 -21.98
N ASN A 9 1.36 19.44 -21.42
CA ASN A 9 1.84 19.44 -20.02
C ASN A 9 0.73 19.41 -18.95
N SER A 10 -0.54 19.66 -19.30
CA SER A 10 -1.63 19.68 -18.31
C SER A 10 -2.32 18.33 -18.14
N ILE A 11 -1.95 17.32 -18.93
CA ILE A 11 -2.41 15.94 -18.77
C ILE A 11 -1.40 15.14 -17.94
N GLU A 12 -0.10 15.45 -18.04
CA GLU A 12 0.95 14.86 -17.20
C GLU A 12 0.81 15.26 -15.72
N GLU A 13 0.50 16.51 -15.38
CA GLU A 13 0.24 16.95 -13.98
C GLU A 13 -1.10 16.45 -13.40
N LEU A 14 -1.97 15.81 -14.19
CA LEU A 14 -3.22 15.20 -13.71
C LEU A 14 -3.14 13.68 -13.60
N ALA A 15 -2.00 13.10 -13.93
CA ALA A 15 -1.70 11.69 -13.70
C ALA A 15 -1.22 11.42 -12.26
N GLU A 16 -1.05 12.46 -11.44
CA GLU A 16 -0.34 12.39 -10.14
C GLU A 16 -0.98 11.47 -9.10
N ASP A 17 -2.26 11.07 -9.21
CA ASP A 17 -2.84 10.03 -8.33
C ASP A 17 -3.87 9.17 -9.09
N VAL A 18 -3.43 8.43 -10.11
CA VAL A 18 -4.31 7.44 -10.75
C VAL A 18 -4.40 6.21 -9.84
N LEU A 19 -5.52 6.08 -9.14
CA LEU A 19 -5.89 4.88 -8.39
C LEU A 19 -5.88 3.65 -9.32
N GLN A 20 -5.02 2.70 -9.00
CA GLN A 20 -4.85 1.43 -9.69
C GLN A 20 -5.58 0.32 -8.93
N MET A 21 -6.12 -0.66 -9.66
CA MET A 21 -6.83 -1.82 -9.09
C MET A 21 -6.39 -3.15 -9.75
N GLU A 22 -5.47 -3.09 -10.72
CA GLU A 22 -4.99 -4.24 -11.48
C GLU A 22 -3.47 -4.13 -11.65
N LEU A 23 -2.73 -5.20 -11.39
CA LEU A 23 -1.27 -5.19 -11.47
C LEU A 23 -0.81 -5.36 -12.92
N THR A 24 -0.83 -4.26 -13.67
CA THR A 24 -0.28 -4.23 -15.02
C THR A 24 1.25 -4.42 -15.02
N GLU A 25 1.83 -4.77 -16.17
CA GLU A 25 3.30 -4.91 -16.30
C GLU A 25 4.04 -3.61 -15.95
N GLU A 26 3.49 -2.45 -16.34
CA GLU A 26 4.05 -1.13 -16.02
C GLU A 26 3.97 -0.84 -14.52
N ALA A 27 2.81 -1.10 -13.90
CA ALA A 27 2.62 -0.96 -12.46
C ALA A 27 3.54 -1.89 -11.64
N PHE A 28 3.72 -3.12 -12.12
CA PHE A 28 4.64 -4.07 -11.52
C PHE A 28 6.09 -3.55 -11.58
N GLU A 29 6.53 -3.08 -12.74
CA GLU A 29 7.90 -2.53 -12.89
C GLU A 29 8.14 -1.32 -12.00
N GLU A 30 7.14 -0.44 -11.86
CA GLU A 30 7.18 0.73 -10.98
C GLU A 30 7.31 0.31 -9.51
N LEU A 31 6.40 -0.54 -9.01
CA LEU A 31 6.42 -1.01 -7.62
C LEU A 31 7.68 -1.83 -7.31
N ALA A 32 8.13 -2.68 -8.25
CA ALA A 32 9.31 -3.53 -8.07
C ALA A 32 10.61 -2.71 -8.00
N ALA A 33 10.61 -1.46 -8.48
CA ALA A 33 11.76 -0.56 -8.31
C ALA A 33 12.04 -0.21 -6.85
N SER A 34 11.02 -0.29 -5.99
CA SER A 34 11.10 -0.06 -4.54
C SER A 34 11.40 -1.31 -3.72
N GLU A 35 11.63 -2.47 -4.37
CA GLU A 35 12.09 -3.66 -3.64
C GLU A 35 13.43 -3.39 -2.94
N GLY A 36 13.48 -3.71 -1.66
CA GLY A 36 14.57 -3.41 -0.74
C GLY A 36 14.44 -2.09 0.01
N ALA A 37 13.50 -1.22 -0.38
CA ALA A 37 13.24 0.02 0.34
C ALA A 37 12.64 -0.26 1.72
N MET A 38 13.12 0.45 2.73
CA MET A 38 12.69 0.31 4.12
C MET A 38 11.50 1.20 4.41
N ILE A 39 10.60 0.72 5.27
CA ILE A 39 9.51 1.56 5.80
C ILE A 39 10.11 2.63 6.72
N VAL A 40 9.86 3.89 6.38
CA VAL A 40 10.23 5.06 7.17
C VAL A 40 9.11 5.43 8.13
N GLU A 41 7.87 5.45 7.63
CA GLU A 41 6.69 5.87 8.38
C GLU A 41 5.44 5.17 7.84
N LEU A 42 4.43 5.00 8.69
CA LEU A 42 3.11 4.47 8.31
C LEU A 42 2.00 5.33 8.91
N ALA A 43 1.06 5.77 8.08
CA ALA A 43 -0.21 6.33 8.54
C ALA A 43 -1.33 5.36 8.16
N TYR A 44 -2.26 5.05 9.07
CA TYR A 44 -3.36 4.14 8.77
C TYR A 44 -4.69 4.66 9.30
N TRP A 45 -5.77 4.25 8.63
CA TRP A 45 -7.12 4.62 8.98
C TRP A 45 -7.93 3.40 9.37
N SER A 46 -8.56 3.50 10.55
CA SER A 46 -9.45 2.45 11.06
C SER A 46 -10.75 2.28 10.28
N ALA A 47 -11.12 3.27 9.47
CA ALA A 47 -12.19 3.16 8.48
C ALA A 47 -11.54 3.01 7.12
N SER A 48 -12.05 2.08 6.31
CA SER A 48 -11.53 1.83 4.96
C SER A 48 -12.56 2.29 3.93
N LEU A 49 -12.10 2.76 2.78
CA LEU A 49 -12.93 3.01 1.61
C LEU A 49 -13.71 1.75 1.19
N ALA A 50 -13.16 0.55 1.46
CA ALA A 50 -13.84 -0.72 1.23
C ALA A 50 -15.16 -0.84 2.03
N ASP A 51 -15.26 -0.18 3.18
CA ASP A 51 -16.48 -0.18 4.00
C ASP A 51 -17.67 0.50 3.29
N GLU A 52 -17.41 1.38 2.32
CA GLU A 52 -18.46 2.05 1.54
C GLU A 52 -19.18 1.12 0.55
N LEU A 53 -18.52 0.02 0.19
CA LEU A 53 -19.07 -1.00 -0.71
C LEU A 53 -19.94 -2.02 0.02
N GLU A 54 -19.80 -2.09 1.35
CA GLU A 54 -20.47 -3.07 2.19
C GLU A 54 -21.82 -2.56 2.73
N GLU A 55 -22.74 -3.50 3.01
CA GLU A 55 -24.04 -3.14 3.61
C GLU A 55 -23.90 -2.70 5.09
N THR A 56 -22.85 -3.16 5.77
CA THR A 56 -22.58 -2.86 7.17
C THR A 56 -21.10 -2.70 7.43
N THR A 57 -20.71 -1.58 8.04
CA THR A 57 -19.35 -1.36 8.52
C THR A 57 -19.00 -2.36 9.62
N PRO A 58 -17.85 -3.07 9.53
CA PRO A 58 -17.43 -4.03 10.54
C PRO A 58 -17.09 -3.32 11.86
N THR A 59 -17.32 -4.03 12.97
CA THR A 59 -16.87 -3.55 14.28
C THR A 59 -15.33 -3.61 14.38
N PRO A 60 -14.70 -2.88 15.31
CA PRO A 60 -13.25 -2.92 15.47
C PRO A 60 -12.70 -4.34 15.73
N GLU A 61 -13.46 -5.20 16.42
CA GLU A 61 -13.07 -6.58 16.74
C GLU A 61 -13.17 -7.52 15.53
N GLU A 62 -14.03 -7.18 14.56
CA GLU A 62 -14.30 -7.96 13.35
C GLU A 62 -13.55 -7.42 12.12
N ARG A 63 -12.83 -6.30 12.27
CA ARG A 63 -12.16 -5.62 11.16
C ARG A 63 -11.02 -6.45 10.60
N GLN A 64 -11.00 -6.62 9.28
CA GLN A 64 -9.93 -7.30 8.54
C GLN A 64 -9.26 -6.41 7.48
N VAL A 65 -9.89 -5.27 7.19
CA VAL A 65 -9.51 -4.37 6.10
C VAL A 65 -9.34 -2.95 6.63
N ILE A 66 -8.26 -2.29 6.22
CA ILE A 66 -7.88 -0.91 6.55
C ILE A 66 -7.33 -0.19 5.31
N ASP A 67 -7.22 1.12 5.38
CA ASP A 67 -6.44 1.90 4.42
C ASP A 67 -5.17 2.41 5.12
N LEU A 68 -4.06 2.53 4.39
CA LEU A 68 -2.81 3.03 4.92
C LEU A 68 -1.92 3.69 3.87
N ASP A 69 -1.15 4.67 4.32
CA ASP A 69 -0.08 5.30 3.56
C ASP A 69 1.26 4.79 4.08
N MET A 70 2.13 4.41 3.16
CA MET A 70 3.45 3.87 3.46
C MET A 70 4.54 4.71 2.81
N TYR A 71 5.40 5.26 3.66
CA TYR A 71 6.53 6.08 3.24
C TYR A 71 7.78 5.21 3.24
N LEU A 72 8.39 5.04 2.07
CA LEU A 72 9.59 4.24 1.86
C LEU A 72 10.85 5.12 1.78
N ASP A 73 12.01 4.57 2.14
CA ASP A 73 13.29 5.32 2.23
C ASP A 73 13.92 5.67 0.88
N ASP A 74 13.33 5.22 -0.22
CA ASP A 74 13.65 5.58 -1.60
C ASP A 74 12.83 6.77 -2.13
N ASN A 75 12.13 7.47 -1.23
CA ASN A 75 11.19 8.58 -1.52
C ASN A 75 9.85 8.17 -2.13
N THR A 76 9.53 6.87 -2.19
CA THR A 76 8.23 6.39 -2.66
C THR A 76 7.17 6.48 -1.56
N LEU A 77 6.01 7.03 -1.91
CA LEU A 77 4.77 6.99 -1.14
C LEU A 77 3.82 5.98 -1.80
N LEU A 78 3.38 5.01 -1.02
CA LEU A 78 2.33 4.07 -1.42
C LEU A 78 1.07 4.37 -0.60
N GLU A 79 0.04 4.88 -1.25
CA GLU A 79 -1.29 4.97 -0.64
C GLU A 79 -2.05 3.68 -0.98
N LEU A 80 -2.45 2.94 0.03
CA LEU A 80 -3.01 1.61 -0.09
C LEU A 80 -4.43 1.56 0.48
N TYR A 81 -5.36 1.09 -0.33
CA TYR A 81 -6.78 1.07 0.00
C TYR A 81 -7.31 -0.37 0.00
N GLY A 82 -8.14 -0.69 0.99
CA GLY A 82 -8.72 -2.01 1.12
C GLY A 82 -7.69 -3.09 1.47
N VAL A 83 -6.74 -2.78 2.36
CA VAL A 83 -5.60 -3.63 2.69
C VAL A 83 -5.97 -4.71 3.70
N SER A 84 -5.75 -5.97 3.33
CA SER A 84 -5.78 -7.13 4.21
C SER A 84 -4.37 -7.57 4.59
N LEU A 85 -4.11 -7.80 5.87
CA LEU A 85 -2.80 -8.19 6.37
C LEU A 85 -2.75 -9.68 6.69
N PHE A 86 -1.70 -10.37 6.26
CA PHE A 86 -1.44 -11.78 6.55
C PHE A 86 -0.06 -11.92 7.17
N ARG A 87 0.06 -12.77 8.20
CA ARG A 87 1.39 -13.19 8.67
C ARG A 87 1.97 -14.17 7.66
N ALA A 88 3.28 -14.14 7.46
CA ALA A 88 3.95 -14.99 6.47
C ALA A 88 3.66 -16.51 6.63
N GLU A 89 3.40 -16.97 7.86
CA GLU A 89 3.04 -18.37 8.13
C GLU A 89 1.53 -18.67 8.19
N SER A 90 0.67 -17.68 7.91
CA SER A 90 -0.80 -17.78 8.02
C SER A 90 -1.48 -17.61 6.67
N ALA A 91 -2.47 -18.46 6.40
CA ALA A 91 -3.37 -18.28 5.26
C ALA A 91 -4.60 -17.42 5.60
N ASP A 92 -4.89 -17.23 6.89
CA ASP A 92 -6.00 -16.40 7.35
C ASP A 92 -5.55 -14.95 7.56
N PRO A 93 -6.37 -13.95 7.18
CA PRO A 93 -6.07 -12.55 7.43
C PRO A 93 -6.11 -12.26 8.93
N ILE A 94 -5.29 -11.28 9.35
CA ILE A 94 -5.34 -10.74 10.69
C ILE A 94 -6.71 -10.09 10.90
N THR A 95 -7.38 -10.47 11.99
CA THR A 95 -8.68 -9.93 12.38
C THR A 95 -8.55 -9.12 13.67
N GLY A 96 -9.21 -7.98 13.72
CA GLY A 96 -9.26 -7.04 14.83
C GLY A 96 -8.32 -5.86 14.60
N LEU A 97 -8.85 -4.65 14.76
CA LEU A 97 -8.13 -3.39 14.54
C LEU A 97 -6.85 -3.29 15.39
N GLU A 98 -6.90 -3.66 16.68
CA GLU A 98 -5.72 -3.67 17.55
C GLU A 98 -4.64 -4.65 17.04
N ALA A 99 -5.04 -5.78 16.48
CA ALA A 99 -4.11 -6.78 15.96
C ALA A 99 -3.47 -6.34 14.63
N LEU A 100 -4.22 -5.62 13.79
CA LEU A 100 -3.73 -5.00 12.56
C LEU A 100 -2.71 -3.90 12.89
N GLU A 101 -3.07 -2.98 13.79
CA GLU A 101 -2.19 -1.90 14.26
C GLU A 101 -0.89 -2.47 14.86
N ALA A 102 -0.99 -3.45 15.75
CA ALA A 102 0.18 -4.06 16.36
C ALA A 102 1.11 -4.71 15.33
N ALA A 103 0.57 -5.28 14.25
CA ALA A 103 1.37 -5.88 13.18
C ALA A 103 2.11 -4.82 12.36
N LEU A 104 1.45 -3.70 12.02
CA LEU A 104 2.08 -2.59 11.29
C LEU A 104 3.17 -1.91 12.12
N VAL A 105 2.88 -1.64 13.40
CA VAL A 105 3.84 -1.04 14.34
C VAL A 105 5.07 -1.94 14.54
N ASP A 106 4.87 -3.26 14.67
CA ASP A 106 5.98 -4.21 14.76
C ASP A 106 6.82 -4.22 13.48
N LEU A 107 6.18 -4.17 12.31
CA LEU A 107 6.85 -4.16 11.02
C LEU A 107 7.71 -2.91 10.83
N ALA A 108 7.14 -1.71 10.99
CA ALA A 108 7.86 -0.45 10.87
C ALA A 108 8.94 -0.32 11.95
N GLY A 109 8.61 -0.64 13.21
CA GLY A 109 9.55 -0.55 14.34
C GLY A 109 10.73 -1.53 14.25
N SER A 110 10.61 -2.61 13.47
CA SER A 110 11.68 -3.58 13.23
C SER A 110 12.50 -3.31 11.97
N GLY A 111 12.23 -2.23 11.23
CA GLY A 111 12.90 -1.93 9.97
C GLY A 111 12.47 -2.86 8.84
N GLY A 112 11.17 -3.14 8.75
CA GLY A 112 10.60 -3.89 7.63
C GLY A 112 10.90 -3.24 6.29
N ALA A 113 11.30 -4.05 5.32
CA ALA A 113 11.54 -3.61 3.94
C ALA A 113 10.61 -4.34 2.98
N LEU A 114 10.24 -3.67 1.88
CA LEU A 114 9.52 -4.30 0.77
C LEU A 114 10.44 -5.37 0.17
N TYR A 115 10.06 -6.63 0.31
CA TYR A 115 10.87 -7.77 -0.14
C TYR A 115 10.51 -8.20 -1.55
N GLU A 116 9.21 -8.23 -1.86
CA GLU A 116 8.71 -8.71 -3.15
C GLU A 116 7.36 -8.04 -3.45
N VAL A 117 7.18 -7.67 -4.71
CA VAL A 117 5.89 -7.32 -5.31
C VAL A 117 5.35 -8.54 -6.05
N ALA A 118 4.09 -8.90 -5.82
CA ALA A 118 3.47 -10.07 -6.41
C ALA A 118 1.99 -9.84 -6.75
N GLU A 119 1.41 -10.79 -7.48
CA GLU A 119 -0.01 -10.85 -7.80
C GLU A 119 -0.64 -12.07 -7.10
N THR A 120 -1.84 -11.92 -6.56
CA THR A 120 -2.61 -13.05 -6.01
C THR A 120 -3.22 -13.89 -7.14
N ASP A 121 -3.73 -15.09 -6.80
CA ASP A 121 -4.51 -15.91 -7.76
C ASP A 121 -5.79 -15.19 -8.23
N GLU A 122 -6.27 -14.18 -7.50
CA GLU A 122 -7.44 -13.37 -7.81
C GLU A 122 -7.09 -12.12 -8.65
N GLY A 123 -5.80 -11.84 -8.87
CA GLY A 123 -5.31 -10.70 -9.64
C GLY A 123 -5.03 -9.45 -8.80
N ASP A 124 -5.11 -9.56 -7.47
CA ASP A 124 -4.87 -8.44 -6.56
C ASP A 124 -3.37 -8.22 -6.35
N LEU A 125 -2.98 -6.98 -6.05
CA LEU A 125 -1.62 -6.67 -5.63
C LEU A 125 -1.32 -7.30 -4.27
N ALA A 126 -0.18 -7.98 -4.19
CA ALA A 126 0.40 -8.48 -2.94
C ALA A 126 1.78 -7.85 -2.70
N LEU A 127 1.95 -7.16 -1.57
CA LEU A 127 3.22 -6.61 -1.12
C LEU A 127 3.76 -7.47 0.03
N VAL A 128 4.95 -8.04 -0.15
CA VAL A 128 5.59 -8.91 0.83
C VAL A 128 6.67 -8.14 1.56
N PHE A 129 6.65 -8.16 2.90
CA PHE A 129 7.64 -7.48 3.73
C PHE A 129 8.47 -8.46 4.55
N ALA A 130 9.76 -8.14 4.67
CA ALA A 130 10.73 -8.91 5.43
C ALA A 130 11.50 -8.03 6.42
N VAL A 131 11.98 -8.67 7.50
CA VAL A 131 12.93 -8.09 8.46
C VAL A 131 14.12 -9.03 8.52
N GLU A 132 15.33 -8.53 8.28
CA GLU A 132 16.56 -9.34 8.25
C GLU A 132 16.44 -10.60 7.36
N GLU A 133 15.82 -10.47 6.18
CA GLU A 133 15.54 -11.55 5.22
C GLU A 133 14.49 -12.60 5.67
N GLU A 134 13.88 -12.44 6.85
CA GLU A 134 12.75 -13.26 7.30
C GLU A 134 11.42 -12.59 6.93
N LEU A 135 10.57 -13.29 6.16
CA LEU A 135 9.24 -12.80 5.80
C LEU A 135 8.38 -12.60 7.05
N ARG A 136 7.72 -11.44 7.14
CA ARG A 136 6.92 -11.06 8.31
C ARG A 136 5.45 -10.89 7.98
N LEU A 137 5.18 -10.09 6.97
CA LEU A 137 3.83 -9.63 6.65
C LEU A 137 3.62 -9.61 5.14
N ILE A 138 2.42 -9.99 4.72
CA ILE A 138 1.97 -9.88 3.34
C ILE A 138 0.73 -8.98 3.38
N LEU A 139 0.71 -7.94 2.56
CA LEU A 139 -0.42 -7.03 2.38
C LEU A 139 -1.06 -7.37 1.04
N VAL A 140 -2.33 -7.76 1.06
CA VAL A 140 -3.16 -7.86 -0.15
C VAL A 140 -3.96 -6.58 -0.28
N VAL A 141 -3.84 -5.91 -1.42
CA VAL A 141 -4.29 -4.53 -1.64
C VAL A 141 -5.36 -4.49 -2.73
N GLY A 142 -6.51 -3.89 -2.42
CA GLY A 142 -7.61 -3.75 -3.38
C GLY A 142 -7.42 -2.60 -4.36
N ALA A 143 -6.83 -1.49 -3.92
CA ALA A 143 -6.46 -0.39 -4.80
C ALA A 143 -5.26 0.40 -4.26
N TRP A 144 -4.47 1.04 -5.12
CA TRP A 144 -3.28 1.80 -4.71
C TRP A 144 -2.96 2.97 -5.63
N SER A 145 -2.17 3.91 -5.13
CA SER A 145 -1.43 4.91 -5.90
C SER A 145 0.05 4.89 -5.49
N VAL A 146 0.90 5.29 -6.44
CA VAL A 146 2.34 5.47 -6.22
C VAL A 146 2.65 6.92 -6.52
N SER A 147 3.30 7.59 -5.59
CA SER A 147 3.74 8.98 -5.73
C SER A 147 5.08 9.20 -5.00
N ASP A 148 5.69 10.36 -5.19
CA ASP A 148 6.90 10.74 -4.46
C ASP A 148 6.54 11.55 -3.20
N TRP A 149 7.32 11.40 -2.13
CA TRP A 149 7.23 12.28 -0.95
C TRP A 149 8.49 13.12 -0.73
N ASP A 150 8.28 14.41 -0.44
CA ASP A 150 9.33 15.39 -0.11
C ASP A 150 9.51 15.57 1.41
N GLU A 151 8.42 15.52 2.17
CA GLU A 151 8.37 15.70 3.62
C GLU A 151 7.51 14.60 4.25
N LEU A 152 7.94 14.08 5.39
CA LEU A 152 7.16 13.12 6.17
C LEU A 152 5.98 13.83 6.86
N PRO A 153 4.85 13.13 7.08
CA PRO A 153 3.71 13.70 7.81
C PRO A 153 4.11 14.11 9.23
N GLU A 154 3.52 15.22 9.71
CA GLU A 154 3.68 15.64 11.12
C GLU A 154 2.89 14.69 12.05
N GLU A 155 3.50 14.30 13.18
CA GLU A 155 2.88 13.46 14.24
C GLU A 155 1.59 14.03 14.85
#